data_AF-A0A9P9PL86-F1
#
_entry.id   AF-A0A9P9PL86-F1
#
_cell.length_a   1.000
_cell.length_b   1.000
_cell.length_c   1.000
_cell.angle_alpha   90.00
_cell.angle_beta   90.00
_cell.angle_gamma   90.00
#
_symmetry.space_group_name_H-M   'P 1'
#
loop_
_entity.id
_entity.type
_entity.pdbx_description
1 polymer ?
#
loop_
_entity_poly.entity_id
_entity_poly.type
_entity_poly.pdbx_seq_one_letter_code
_entity_poly.pdbx_strand_id
1 'polypeptide(L)'
;MRISTLIPSHLSIEHFCDAVIFRAILDDFLDLVYPLIPLVHRPTFRNLVDDKAYTKDPGFLRLCLAVCAVTVASIPRKFGEYGLDRYTNIGAMVDRACHLVLLSRISTEPEWQNRPAMSTMVVSILLTMASHYAGRANQGWSYASEAIQYFRALELYRKEAYASLSLLDGEICKRAFWLLYIIQIHDRLSFIVPHTGLSFDRLRTDWEFLLPRQADDEDLTTAIDDANTLMDPIHNLDNHPLPLISGFVALIKVFLCVVDLLSNGFPGSPPQAYAMTSGSLRPAINLEGTASVTYTSTDSPQPTSTISLGALLRIIRRLHTTLEELPKELRISTLDPQLRAPLSHSRESLVRTHQFDTMSANIHITSLYIQSTILEACSNAFINPQDIAHGASPGSDTRCIQESTPRTQLWMFRKSIAAELLEVLNFCSSRTLEANGSSMIVKIREIGATLLDSDENYLEVASEQEEESRRYVAQFADILSNLDYVGSGTQYMSPFITCNRVRRISIHGKIYQCHV
;
A
#
# COMPACT_ATOMS: atom_id res chain seq x y z
N MET A 1 -36.71 31.02 -10.25
CA MET A 1 -35.49 31.34 -9.49
C MET A 1 -34.33 30.63 -10.19
N ARG A 2 -33.40 31.36 -10.80
CA ARG A 2 -32.29 30.79 -11.57
C ARG A 2 -31.25 30.20 -10.60
N ILE A 3 -30.90 28.93 -10.77
CA ILE A 3 -29.87 28.18 -10.01
C ILE A 3 -28.44 28.68 -10.32
N SER A 4 -28.29 29.78 -11.05
CA SER A 4 -27.02 30.28 -11.58
C SER A 4 -26.19 31.12 -10.58
N THR A 5 -26.51 31.13 -9.28
CA THR A 5 -25.85 31.99 -8.27
C THR A 5 -25.19 31.24 -7.11
N LEU A 6 -24.99 29.92 -7.18
CA LEU A 6 -24.40 29.14 -6.07
C LEU A 6 -23.08 28.43 -6.39
N ILE A 7 -22.61 28.46 -7.63
CA ILE A 7 -21.30 27.91 -7.99
C ILE A 7 -20.36 29.10 -8.24
N PRO A 8 -19.23 29.23 -7.53
CA PRO A 8 -18.24 30.26 -7.84
C PRO A 8 -17.94 30.23 -9.33
N SER A 9 -18.09 31.36 -10.01
CA SER A 9 -17.90 31.48 -11.47
C SER A 9 -16.48 31.17 -11.92
N HIS A 10 -15.53 31.07 -10.99
CA HIS A 10 -14.19 30.59 -11.23
C HIS A 10 -13.60 29.98 -9.95
N LEU A 11 -13.28 28.69 -9.96
CA LEU A 11 -12.48 28.07 -8.89
C LEU A 11 -11.02 28.49 -9.04
N SER A 12 -10.34 28.69 -7.92
CA SER A 12 -8.92 29.10 -7.89
C SER A 12 -8.23 28.51 -6.67
N ILE A 13 -6.90 28.48 -6.70
CA ILE A 13 -6.08 27.94 -5.59
C ILE A 13 -6.31 28.69 -4.27
N GLU A 14 -6.69 29.98 -4.32
CA GLU A 14 -6.96 30.82 -3.14
C GLU A 14 -8.16 30.32 -2.31
N HIS A 15 -9.04 29.52 -2.92
CA HIS A 15 -10.11 28.83 -2.21
C HIS A 15 -9.62 27.65 -1.35
N PHE A 16 -8.37 27.24 -1.55
CA PHE A 16 -7.66 26.20 -0.82
C PHE A 16 -6.62 26.83 0.11
N CYS A 17 -5.54 27.39 -0.42
CA CYS A 17 -4.50 28.07 0.37
C CYS A 17 -3.81 29.17 -0.44
N ASP A 18 -2.98 29.96 0.24
CA ASP A 18 -2.20 31.02 -0.37
C ASP A 18 -1.18 30.44 -1.37
N ALA A 19 -0.89 31.18 -2.44
CA ALA A 19 -0.04 30.69 -3.53
C ALA A 19 1.36 30.20 -3.09
N VAL A 20 1.95 30.82 -2.06
CA VAL A 20 3.26 30.43 -1.51
C VAL A 20 3.18 29.06 -0.84
N ILE A 21 2.14 28.86 -0.02
CA ILE A 21 1.88 27.58 0.65
C ILE A 21 1.56 26.50 -0.38
N PHE A 22 0.73 26.82 -1.37
CA PHE A 22 0.40 25.93 -2.46
C PHE A 22 1.66 25.42 -3.16
N ARG A 23 2.60 26.31 -3.51
CA ARG A 23 3.87 25.91 -4.13
C ARG A 23 4.72 25.06 -3.20
N ALA A 24 4.83 25.43 -1.91
CA ALA A 24 5.60 24.66 -0.93
C ALA A 24 5.07 23.21 -0.80
N ILE A 25 3.75 23.01 -0.77
CA ILE A 25 3.15 21.68 -0.74
C ILE A 25 3.48 20.88 -2.00
N LEU A 26 3.45 21.50 -3.19
CA LEU A 26 3.81 20.82 -4.44
C LEU A 26 5.29 20.44 -4.50
N ASP A 27 6.18 21.27 -3.96
CA ASP A 27 7.61 20.96 -3.87
C ASP A 27 7.85 19.81 -2.85
N ASP A 28 7.19 19.84 -1.69
CA ASP A 28 7.23 18.76 -0.71
C ASP A 28 6.67 17.44 -1.27
N PHE A 29 5.66 17.49 -2.14
CA PHE A 29 5.19 16.30 -2.85
C PHE A 29 6.31 15.67 -3.67
N LEU A 30 6.99 16.47 -4.51
CA LEU A 30 8.05 15.98 -5.40
C LEU A 30 9.25 15.44 -4.62
N ASP A 31 9.58 16.07 -3.49
CA ASP A 31 10.74 15.70 -2.69
C ASP A 31 10.47 14.51 -1.76
N LEU A 32 9.27 14.41 -1.18
CA LEU A 32 8.98 13.48 -0.07
C LEU A 32 7.96 12.39 -0.40
N VAL A 33 6.94 12.68 -1.21
CA VAL A 33 5.77 11.78 -1.42
C VAL A 33 5.82 11.05 -2.77
N TYR A 34 6.34 11.72 -3.81
CA TYR A 34 6.51 11.16 -5.15
C TYR A 34 7.21 9.79 -5.18
N PRO A 35 8.27 9.50 -4.38
CA PRO A 35 8.92 8.19 -4.39
C PRO A 35 7.98 7.03 -4.05
N LEU A 36 6.89 7.30 -3.33
CA LEU A 36 5.89 6.31 -2.93
C LEU A 36 4.65 6.34 -3.84
N ILE A 37 4.31 7.51 -4.38
CA ILE A 37 3.12 7.74 -5.20
C ILE A 37 3.54 8.44 -6.52
N PRO A 38 4.23 7.74 -7.44
CA PRO A 38 4.82 8.35 -8.64
C PRO A 38 3.79 8.57 -9.77
N LEU A 39 2.63 9.17 -9.46
CA LEU A 39 1.50 9.34 -10.38
C LEU A 39 1.52 10.62 -11.23
N VAL A 40 2.64 11.34 -11.22
CA VAL A 40 2.87 12.47 -12.11
C VAL A 40 4.18 12.27 -12.85
N HIS A 41 4.33 12.97 -13.97
CA HIS A 41 5.59 13.08 -14.65
C HIS A 41 6.30 14.35 -14.18
N ARG A 42 7.43 14.23 -13.47
CA ARG A 42 8.04 15.38 -12.76
C ARG A 42 8.37 16.58 -13.67
N PRO A 43 9.00 16.40 -14.86
CA PRO A 43 9.34 17.51 -15.74
C PRO A 43 8.09 18.26 -16.23
N THR A 44 7.12 17.51 -16.77
CA THR A 44 5.85 18.09 -17.25
C THR A 44 5.07 18.76 -16.13
N PHE A 45 5.02 18.13 -14.95
CA PHE A 45 4.31 18.70 -13.81
C PHE A 45 4.95 20.03 -13.39
N ARG A 46 6.28 20.10 -13.22
CA ARG A 46 6.98 21.34 -12.87
C ARG A 46 6.72 22.45 -13.88
N ASN A 47 6.88 22.16 -15.18
CA ASN A 47 6.64 23.13 -16.25
C ASN A 47 5.21 23.68 -16.19
N LEU A 48 4.20 22.81 -16.02
CA LEU A 48 2.80 23.23 -15.92
C LEU A 48 2.51 24.06 -14.66
N VAL A 49 3.17 23.79 -13.53
CA VAL A 49 3.03 24.63 -12.32
C VAL A 49 3.71 25.98 -12.53
N ASP A 50 4.90 26.03 -13.13
CA ASP A 50 5.65 27.25 -13.40
C ASP A 50 4.89 28.16 -14.39
N ASP A 51 4.27 27.58 -15.41
CA ASP A 51 3.37 28.25 -16.36
C ASP A 51 2.01 28.64 -15.75
N LYS A 52 1.77 28.27 -14.49
CA LYS A 52 0.51 28.44 -13.77
C LYS A 52 -0.69 27.90 -14.55
N ALA A 53 -0.51 26.76 -15.22
CA ALA A 53 -1.55 26.13 -16.02
C ALA A 53 -2.82 25.85 -15.21
N TYR A 54 -2.70 25.69 -13.89
CA TYR A 54 -3.82 25.46 -12.96
C TYR A 54 -4.82 26.63 -12.89
N THR A 55 -4.48 27.81 -13.43
CA THR A 55 -5.44 28.93 -13.55
C THR A 55 -6.32 28.84 -14.80
N LYS A 56 -5.88 28.08 -15.80
CA LYS A 56 -6.53 28.00 -17.13
C LYS A 56 -7.13 26.63 -17.40
N ASP A 57 -6.48 25.56 -16.94
CA ASP A 57 -6.93 24.18 -17.09
C ASP A 57 -7.53 23.64 -15.79
N PRO A 58 -8.88 23.43 -15.74
CA PRO A 58 -9.55 22.82 -14.60
C PRO A 58 -9.12 21.37 -14.33
N GLY A 59 -8.68 20.63 -15.35
CA GLY A 59 -8.12 19.28 -15.19
C GLY A 59 -6.84 19.32 -14.36
N PHE A 60 -5.88 20.14 -14.77
CA PHE A 60 -4.64 20.33 -14.03
C PHE A 60 -4.83 20.94 -12.63
N LEU A 61 -5.81 21.84 -12.45
CA LEU A 61 -6.18 22.33 -11.11
C LEU A 61 -6.61 21.18 -10.19
N ARG A 62 -7.46 20.25 -10.68
CA ARG A 62 -7.90 19.08 -9.92
C ARG A 62 -6.74 18.17 -9.55
N LEU A 63 -5.80 17.96 -10.46
CA LEU A 63 -4.57 17.23 -10.19
C LEU A 63 -3.76 17.89 -9.07
N CYS A 64 -3.52 19.20 -9.15
CA CYS A 64 -2.78 19.92 -8.11
C CYS A 64 -3.48 19.86 -6.75
N LEU A 65 -4.80 20.02 -6.70
CA LEU A 65 -5.57 19.90 -5.45
C LEU A 65 -5.45 18.50 -4.84
N ALA A 66 -5.49 17.45 -5.65
CA ALA A 66 -5.34 16.07 -5.19
C ALA A 66 -3.90 15.78 -4.71
N VAL A 67 -2.88 16.32 -5.41
CA VAL A 67 -1.47 16.29 -4.99
C VAL A 67 -1.30 16.99 -3.64
N CYS A 68 -1.91 18.16 -3.46
CA CYS A 68 -1.87 18.86 -2.18
C CYS A 68 -2.55 18.04 -1.07
N ALA A 69 -3.72 17.45 -1.34
CA ALA A 69 -4.45 16.65 -0.37
C ALA A 69 -3.60 15.46 0.13
N VAL A 70 -3.01 14.69 -0.78
CA VAL A 70 -2.20 13.53 -0.39
C VAL A 70 -0.93 13.94 0.34
N THR A 71 -0.33 15.08 -0.03
CA THR A 71 0.91 15.55 0.60
C THR A 71 0.68 16.02 2.02
N VAL A 72 -0.35 16.82 2.25
CA VAL A 72 -0.74 17.28 3.59
C VAL A 72 -1.09 16.10 4.49
N ALA A 73 -1.77 15.09 3.95
CA ALA A 73 -2.12 13.88 4.68
C ALA A 73 -0.90 12.98 4.97
N SER A 74 0.10 12.96 4.09
CA SER A 74 1.31 12.14 4.24
C SER A 74 2.32 12.75 5.19
N ILE A 75 2.35 14.07 5.37
CA ILE A 75 3.38 14.78 6.16
C ILE A 75 2.73 15.61 7.28
N PRO A 76 2.14 14.95 8.30
CA PRO A 76 1.31 15.62 9.31
C PRO A 76 2.05 16.68 10.14
N ARG A 77 3.37 16.54 10.34
CA ARG A 77 4.17 17.49 11.12
C ARG A 77 4.30 18.87 10.48
N LYS A 78 4.25 18.94 9.14
CA LYS A 78 4.31 20.20 8.40
C LYS A 78 2.94 20.90 8.30
N PHE A 79 1.89 20.36 8.92
CA PHE A 79 0.56 20.98 8.92
C PHE A 79 0.56 22.41 9.48
N GLY A 80 1.45 22.68 10.45
CA GLY A 80 1.68 24.04 10.97
C GLY A 80 2.09 25.05 9.90
N GLU A 81 2.84 24.61 8.88
CA GLU A 81 3.29 25.43 7.75
C GLU A 81 2.25 25.50 6.63
N TYR A 82 1.34 24.54 6.55
CA TYR A 82 0.40 24.40 5.44
C TYR A 82 -0.93 25.11 5.64
N GLY A 83 -1.46 25.17 6.87
CA GLY A 83 -2.86 25.56 6.99
C GLY A 83 -3.43 25.74 8.37
N LEU A 84 -2.60 25.81 9.41
CA LEU A 84 -3.07 25.97 10.79
C LEU A 84 -4.00 27.19 10.96
N ASP A 85 -3.74 28.26 10.21
CA ASP A 85 -4.53 29.50 10.28
C ASP A 85 -5.93 29.37 9.63
N ARG A 86 -6.12 28.39 8.75
CA ARG A 86 -7.34 28.23 7.93
C ARG A 86 -8.12 26.95 8.24
N TYR A 87 -7.45 25.93 8.78
CA TYR A 87 -8.01 24.59 8.97
C TYR A 87 -7.77 24.10 10.40
N THR A 88 -8.79 23.47 10.97
CA THR A 88 -8.72 22.93 12.34
C THR A 88 -7.81 21.71 12.45
N ASN A 89 -7.70 20.91 11.39
CA ASN A 89 -6.84 19.73 11.32
C ASN A 89 -6.60 19.33 9.85
N ILE A 90 -5.68 18.38 9.66
CA ILE A 90 -5.32 17.77 8.35
C ILE A 90 -6.56 17.28 7.62
N GLY A 91 -7.46 16.58 8.32
CA GLY A 91 -8.70 16.06 7.74
C GLY A 91 -9.59 17.14 7.15
N ALA A 92 -9.72 18.29 7.81
CA ALA A 92 -10.48 19.43 7.30
C ALA A 92 -9.86 20.03 6.02
N MET A 93 -8.52 20.07 5.93
CA MET A 93 -7.81 20.52 4.73
C MET A 93 -7.98 19.54 3.56
N VAL A 94 -7.90 18.22 3.83
CA VAL A 94 -8.16 17.17 2.83
C VAL A 94 -9.61 17.21 2.36
N ASP A 95 -10.59 17.30 3.28
CA ASP A 95 -12.01 17.43 2.96
C ASP A 95 -12.25 18.66 2.06
N ARG A 96 -11.56 19.77 2.32
CA ARG A 96 -11.64 20.96 1.47
C ARG A 96 -11.10 20.72 0.06
N ALA A 97 -9.96 20.03 -0.09
CA ALA A 97 -9.45 19.68 -1.41
C ALA A 97 -10.44 18.77 -2.18
N CYS A 98 -10.99 17.75 -1.53
CA CYS A 98 -12.03 16.87 -2.09
C CYS A 98 -13.26 17.66 -2.57
N HIS A 99 -13.74 18.60 -1.76
CA HIS A 99 -14.86 19.48 -2.13
C HIS A 99 -14.55 20.36 -3.34
N LEU A 100 -13.35 20.95 -3.41
CA LEU A 100 -12.96 21.78 -4.55
C LEU A 100 -12.81 20.97 -5.84
N VAL A 101 -12.28 19.74 -5.76
CA VAL A 101 -12.22 18.82 -6.91
C VAL A 101 -13.63 18.48 -7.39
N LEU A 102 -14.55 18.19 -6.47
CA LEU A 102 -15.94 17.89 -6.81
C LEU A 102 -16.65 19.09 -7.44
N LEU A 103 -16.50 20.29 -6.86
CA LEU A 103 -17.07 21.52 -7.42
C LEU A 103 -16.51 21.78 -8.83
N SER A 104 -15.21 21.56 -9.04
CA SER A 104 -14.60 21.67 -10.36
C SER A 104 -15.22 20.69 -11.35
N ARG A 105 -15.33 19.40 -11.00
CA ARG A 105 -16.00 18.37 -11.83
C ARG A 105 -17.42 18.79 -12.25
N ILE A 106 -18.24 19.23 -11.29
CA ILE A 106 -19.62 19.66 -11.56
C ILE A 106 -19.66 20.87 -12.51
N SER A 107 -18.71 21.79 -12.37
CA SER A 107 -18.68 23.02 -13.17
C SER A 107 -18.11 22.86 -14.57
N THR A 108 -17.09 22.01 -14.77
CA THR A 108 -16.29 21.96 -16.01
C THR A 108 -16.40 20.65 -16.76
N GLU A 109 -16.90 19.58 -16.14
CA GLU A 109 -16.99 18.25 -16.76
C GLU A 109 -18.33 17.56 -16.41
N PRO A 110 -19.49 18.17 -16.71
CA PRO A 110 -20.77 17.51 -16.47
C PRO A 110 -20.77 16.19 -17.27
N GLU A 111 -21.02 15.06 -16.60
CA GLU A 111 -20.89 13.68 -17.11
C GLU A 111 -19.54 12.95 -16.91
N TRP A 112 -18.60 13.46 -16.10
CA TRP A 112 -17.34 12.74 -15.79
C TRP A 112 -17.56 11.29 -15.31
N GLN A 113 -18.71 11.00 -14.70
CA GLN A 113 -19.09 9.65 -14.25
C GLN A 113 -19.35 8.68 -15.42
N ASN A 114 -19.83 9.19 -16.56
CA ASN A 114 -20.12 8.41 -17.77
C ASN A 114 -19.00 8.50 -18.82
N ARG A 115 -17.95 9.27 -18.56
CA ARG A 115 -16.81 9.48 -19.47
C ARG A 115 -15.51 9.13 -18.74
N PRO A 116 -15.15 7.84 -18.65
CA PRO A 116 -13.92 7.43 -17.98
C PRO A 116 -12.71 8.09 -18.65
N ALA A 117 -11.86 8.72 -17.85
CA ALA A 117 -10.66 9.42 -18.31
C ALA A 117 -9.47 9.12 -17.39
N MET A 118 -8.27 9.01 -17.98
CA MET A 118 -7.03 8.71 -17.24
C MET A 118 -6.73 9.78 -16.19
N SER A 119 -6.94 11.06 -16.52
CA SER A 119 -6.73 12.19 -15.60
C SER A 119 -7.67 12.11 -14.39
N THR A 120 -8.94 11.80 -14.60
CA THR A 120 -9.93 11.62 -13.53
C THR A 120 -9.59 10.43 -12.65
N MET A 121 -9.14 9.31 -13.25
CA MET A 121 -8.67 8.13 -12.52
C MET A 121 -7.49 8.47 -11.61
N VAL A 122 -6.44 9.13 -12.13
CA VAL A 122 -5.26 9.53 -11.35
C VAL A 122 -5.64 10.43 -10.17
N VAL A 123 -6.50 11.42 -10.41
CA VAL A 123 -7.05 12.29 -9.34
C VAL A 123 -7.76 11.46 -8.26
N SER A 124 -8.60 10.50 -8.66
CA SER A 124 -9.31 9.65 -7.70
C SER A 124 -8.37 8.73 -6.91
N ILE A 125 -7.27 8.24 -7.50
CA ILE A 125 -6.25 7.48 -6.75
C ILE A 125 -5.56 8.37 -5.72
N LEU A 126 -5.16 9.59 -6.08
CA LEU A 126 -4.52 10.52 -5.15
C LEU A 126 -5.46 10.89 -4.00
N LEU A 127 -6.74 11.15 -4.28
CA LEU A 127 -7.76 11.41 -3.26
C LEU A 127 -8.04 10.18 -2.39
N THR A 128 -7.98 8.96 -2.94
CA THR A 128 -8.07 7.72 -2.17
C THR A 128 -6.99 7.69 -1.08
N MET A 129 -5.73 7.91 -1.46
CA MET A 129 -4.61 7.93 -0.54
C MET A 129 -4.74 9.05 0.50
N ALA A 130 -5.09 10.26 0.06
CA ALA A 130 -5.29 11.41 0.94
C ALA A 130 -6.38 11.15 2.00
N SER A 131 -7.55 10.68 1.58
CA SER A 131 -8.67 10.39 2.46
C SER A 131 -8.32 9.29 3.47
N HIS A 132 -7.64 8.23 3.03
CA HIS A 132 -7.20 7.15 3.92
C HIS A 132 -6.20 7.65 4.97
N TYR A 133 -5.19 8.44 4.56
CA TYR A 133 -4.19 8.99 5.49
C TYR A 133 -4.78 10.03 6.45
N ALA A 134 -5.80 10.78 6.02
CA ALA A 134 -6.58 11.67 6.87
C ALA A 134 -7.64 10.97 7.76
N GLY A 135 -7.69 9.63 7.73
CA GLY A 135 -8.60 8.83 8.53
C GLY A 135 -10.07 8.82 8.05
N ARG A 136 -10.34 9.26 6.82
CA ARG A 136 -11.66 9.30 6.15
C ARG A 136 -11.90 8.01 5.34
N ALA A 137 -11.92 6.85 5.99
CA ALA A 137 -11.93 5.54 5.32
C ALA A 137 -13.04 5.37 4.26
N ASN A 138 -14.29 5.74 4.57
CA ASN A 138 -15.41 5.62 3.62
C ASN A 138 -15.23 6.51 2.38
N GLN A 139 -14.68 7.72 2.57
CA GLN A 139 -14.37 8.64 1.46
C GLN A 139 -13.25 8.04 0.60
N GLY A 140 -12.21 7.49 1.24
CA GLY A 140 -11.11 6.81 0.55
C GLY A 140 -11.60 5.64 -0.31
N TRP A 141 -12.38 4.73 0.25
CA TRP A 141 -12.93 3.60 -0.52
C TRP A 141 -13.88 4.03 -1.63
N SER A 142 -14.62 5.12 -1.46
CA SER A 142 -15.47 5.67 -2.53
C SER A 142 -14.64 6.12 -3.74
N TYR A 143 -13.54 6.84 -3.50
CA TYR A 143 -12.61 7.22 -4.57
C TYR A 143 -11.85 6.03 -5.16
N ALA A 144 -11.51 5.03 -4.34
CA ALA A 144 -10.86 3.81 -4.80
C ALA A 144 -11.77 3.05 -5.77
N SER A 145 -13.05 2.89 -5.42
CA SER A 145 -14.05 2.26 -6.29
C SER A 145 -14.23 3.03 -7.60
N GLU A 146 -14.26 4.36 -7.56
CA GLU A 146 -14.33 5.20 -8.75
C GLU A 146 -13.11 4.98 -9.66
N ALA A 147 -11.90 5.03 -9.10
CA ALA A 147 -10.65 4.83 -9.85
C ALA A 147 -10.57 3.43 -10.49
N ILE A 148 -10.93 2.38 -9.74
CA ILE A 148 -10.97 1.01 -10.24
C ILE A 148 -11.99 0.88 -11.37
N GLN A 149 -13.16 1.50 -11.25
CA GLN A 149 -14.17 1.48 -12.29
C GLN A 149 -13.67 2.13 -13.58
N TYR A 150 -12.99 3.28 -13.49
CA TYR A 150 -12.39 3.95 -14.65
C TYR A 150 -11.27 3.12 -15.28
N PHE A 151 -10.39 2.55 -14.45
CA PHE A 151 -9.32 1.68 -14.92
C PHE A 151 -9.84 0.51 -15.77
N ARG A 152 -10.93 -0.12 -15.34
CA ARG A 152 -11.60 -1.19 -16.09
C ARG A 152 -12.24 -0.70 -17.36
N ALA A 153 -12.97 0.42 -17.30
CA ALA A 153 -13.70 0.96 -18.44
C ALA A 153 -12.75 1.38 -19.57
N LEU A 154 -11.51 1.75 -19.22
CA LEU A 154 -10.42 2.05 -20.16
C LEU A 154 -9.63 0.80 -20.60
N GLU A 155 -9.99 -0.40 -20.11
CA GLU A 155 -9.31 -1.67 -20.37
C GLU A 155 -7.79 -1.66 -20.10
N LEU A 156 -7.32 -0.83 -19.17
CA LEU A 156 -5.88 -0.60 -18.91
C LEU A 156 -5.16 -1.80 -18.26
N TYR A 157 -5.85 -2.92 -18.05
CA TYR A 157 -5.25 -4.22 -17.71
C TYR A 157 -4.78 -5.00 -18.95
N ARG A 158 -5.10 -4.53 -20.16
CA ARG A 158 -4.75 -5.17 -21.44
C ARG A 158 -3.68 -4.37 -22.14
N LYS A 159 -2.70 -5.06 -22.71
CA LYS A 159 -1.64 -4.45 -23.52
C LYS A 159 -2.19 -3.68 -24.72
N GLU A 160 -3.26 -4.19 -25.33
CA GLU A 160 -3.91 -3.56 -26.49
C GLU A 160 -4.41 -2.13 -26.20
N ALA A 161 -4.87 -1.84 -24.97
CA ALA A 161 -5.38 -0.51 -24.61
C ALA A 161 -4.30 0.59 -24.63
N TYR A 162 -3.02 0.20 -24.58
CA TYR A 162 -1.89 1.13 -24.58
C TYR A 162 -1.41 1.48 -25.99
N ALA A 163 -1.90 0.80 -27.04
CA ALA A 163 -1.44 1.01 -28.41
C ALA A 163 -1.73 2.42 -28.95
N SER A 164 -2.78 3.07 -28.44
CA SER A 164 -3.18 4.44 -28.82
C SER A 164 -2.67 5.52 -27.86
N LEU A 165 -1.98 5.14 -26.78
CA LEU A 165 -1.47 6.07 -25.78
C LEU A 165 -0.09 6.58 -26.15
N SER A 166 0.22 7.81 -25.74
CA SER A 166 1.60 8.27 -25.74
C SER A 166 2.44 7.40 -24.80
N LEU A 167 3.76 7.33 -25.03
CA LEU A 167 4.66 6.61 -24.14
C LEU A 167 4.52 7.09 -22.69
N LEU A 168 4.37 8.40 -22.51
CA LEU A 168 4.19 9.01 -21.21
C LEU A 168 2.88 8.60 -20.54
N ASP A 169 1.76 8.72 -21.24
CA ASP A 169 0.44 8.33 -20.70
C ASP A 169 0.42 6.84 -20.36
N GLY A 170 1.04 6.02 -21.21
CA GLY A 170 1.20 4.59 -20.98
C GLY A 170 1.96 4.30 -19.69
N GLU A 171 3.08 4.97 -19.43
CA GLU A 171 3.84 4.77 -18.18
C GLU A 171 3.07 5.27 -16.95
N ILE A 172 2.35 6.39 -17.03
CA ILE A 172 1.48 6.84 -15.92
C ILE A 172 0.35 5.83 -15.65
N CYS A 173 -0.25 5.25 -16.69
CA CYS A 173 -1.27 4.21 -16.56
C CYS A 173 -0.73 2.93 -15.92
N LYS A 174 0.50 2.50 -16.26
CA LYS A 174 1.16 1.38 -15.58
C LYS A 174 1.41 1.66 -14.10
N ARG A 175 1.86 2.87 -13.76
CA ARG A 175 2.04 3.29 -12.36
C ARG A 175 0.69 3.28 -11.61
N ALA A 176 -0.37 3.78 -12.24
CA ALA A 176 -1.72 3.77 -11.69
C ALA A 176 -2.26 2.33 -11.48
N PHE A 177 -2.03 1.43 -12.45
CA PHE A 177 -2.39 0.01 -12.31
C PHE A 177 -1.80 -0.59 -11.05
N TRP A 178 -0.49 -0.43 -10.85
CA TRP A 178 0.19 -1.04 -9.71
C TRP A 178 -0.21 -0.41 -8.38
N LEU A 179 -0.45 0.89 -8.34
CA LEU A 179 -0.91 1.52 -7.10
C LEU A 179 -2.33 1.05 -6.74
N LEU A 180 -3.24 0.95 -7.71
CA LEU A 180 -4.56 0.33 -7.51
C LEU A 180 -4.47 -1.12 -7.08
N TYR A 181 -3.54 -1.87 -7.67
CA TYR A 181 -3.31 -3.27 -7.32
C TYR A 181 -2.84 -3.42 -5.87
N ILE A 182 -1.88 -2.59 -5.44
CA ILE A 182 -1.39 -2.55 -4.06
C ILE A 182 -2.51 -2.20 -3.07
N ILE A 183 -3.36 -1.22 -3.41
CA ILE A 183 -4.55 -0.86 -2.61
C ILE A 183 -5.48 -2.08 -2.45
N GLN A 184 -5.75 -2.81 -3.55
CA GLN A 184 -6.60 -4.00 -3.53
C GLN A 184 -5.98 -5.17 -2.74
N ILE A 185 -4.65 -5.31 -2.74
CA ILE A 185 -3.97 -6.29 -1.88
C ILE A 185 -4.18 -5.92 -0.42
N HIS A 186 -3.92 -4.67 -0.04
CA HIS A 186 -4.15 -4.21 1.32
C HIS A 186 -5.60 -4.40 1.78
N ASP A 187 -6.58 -4.09 0.93
CA ASP A 187 -8.00 -4.36 1.19
C ASP A 187 -8.26 -5.84 1.55
N ARG A 188 -7.64 -6.77 0.83
CA ARG A 188 -7.79 -8.22 1.06
C ARG A 188 -7.03 -8.73 2.27
N LEU A 189 -5.86 -8.17 2.55
CA LEU A 189 -5.06 -8.56 3.71
C LEU A 189 -5.69 -8.07 5.01
N SER A 190 -6.31 -6.88 4.99
CA SER A 190 -6.90 -6.26 6.17
C SER A 190 -8.37 -6.63 6.41
N PHE A 191 -9.15 -6.97 5.37
CA PHE A 191 -10.59 -7.23 5.48
C PHE A 191 -11.01 -8.61 4.99
N ILE A 192 -11.90 -9.26 5.75
CA ILE A 192 -12.52 -10.54 5.40
C ILE A 192 -13.40 -10.40 4.14
N VAL A 193 -14.09 -9.26 4.03
CA VAL A 193 -14.87 -8.90 2.85
C VAL A 193 -14.22 -7.66 2.26
N PRO A 194 -13.49 -7.77 1.13
CA PRO A 194 -12.83 -6.63 0.54
C PRO A 194 -13.87 -5.63 0.00
N HIS A 195 -13.58 -4.35 0.15
CA HIS A 195 -14.41 -3.25 -0.37
C HIS A 195 -14.39 -3.22 -1.90
N THR A 196 -13.30 -3.69 -2.50
CA THR A 196 -13.03 -3.60 -3.94
C THR A 196 -12.76 -4.97 -4.57
N GLY A 197 -13.28 -5.18 -5.78
CA GLY A 197 -13.06 -6.41 -6.55
C GLY A 197 -11.78 -6.36 -7.39
N LEU A 198 -11.04 -7.47 -7.46
CA LEU A 198 -10.04 -7.71 -8.51
C LEU A 198 -10.80 -7.85 -9.82
N SER A 199 -10.84 -6.78 -10.60
CA SER A 199 -11.80 -6.65 -11.69
C SER A 199 -11.22 -6.97 -13.07
N PHE A 200 -10.08 -7.66 -13.10
CA PHE A 200 -9.38 -8.09 -14.31
C PHE A 200 -8.99 -9.57 -14.19
N ASP A 201 -8.91 -10.25 -15.33
CA ASP A 201 -8.50 -11.66 -15.37
C ASP A 201 -6.99 -11.77 -15.22
N ARG A 202 -6.54 -12.20 -14.03
CA ARG A 202 -5.12 -12.38 -13.69
C ARG A 202 -4.37 -13.32 -14.63
N LEU A 203 -5.05 -14.31 -15.22
CA LEU A 203 -4.42 -15.26 -16.16
C LEU A 203 -4.17 -14.62 -17.53
N ARG A 204 -4.87 -13.53 -17.82
CA ARG A 204 -4.74 -12.75 -19.06
C ARG A 204 -3.97 -11.45 -18.86
N THR A 205 -3.62 -11.11 -17.62
CA THR A 205 -2.80 -9.94 -17.30
C THR A 205 -1.35 -10.22 -17.65
N ASP A 206 -0.81 -9.41 -18.56
CA ASP A 206 0.61 -9.38 -18.86
C ASP A 206 1.35 -8.57 -17.78
N TRP A 207 1.75 -9.26 -16.72
CA TRP A 207 2.42 -8.65 -15.56
C TRP A 207 3.76 -8.00 -15.92
N GLU A 208 4.47 -8.55 -16.89
CA GLU A 208 5.76 -8.04 -17.34
C GLU A 208 5.58 -6.75 -18.14
N PHE A 209 4.61 -6.70 -19.06
CA PHE A 209 4.29 -5.49 -19.80
C PHE A 209 3.84 -4.34 -18.90
N LEU A 210 3.04 -4.65 -17.86
CA LEU A 210 2.51 -3.64 -16.95
C LEU A 210 3.55 -3.11 -15.96
N LEU A 211 4.73 -3.75 -15.82
CA LEU A 211 5.80 -3.17 -14.99
C LEU A 211 6.25 -1.82 -15.57
N PRO A 212 6.35 -0.76 -14.74
CA PRO A 212 6.87 0.52 -15.18
C PRO A 212 8.31 0.38 -15.70
N ARG A 213 8.63 1.12 -16.76
CA ARG A 213 9.99 1.17 -17.29
C ARG A 213 10.91 1.80 -16.24
N GLN A 214 12.06 1.16 -15.99
CA GLN A 214 13.11 1.70 -15.12
C GLN A 214 13.95 2.75 -15.86
N ALA A 215 13.34 3.89 -16.17
CA ALA A 215 13.98 5.07 -16.74
C ALA A 215 13.69 6.28 -15.83
N ASP A 216 14.57 7.30 -15.84
CA ASP A 216 14.23 8.56 -15.16
C ASP A 216 13.12 9.28 -15.96
N ASP A 217 12.31 10.07 -15.27
CA ASP A 217 11.24 10.84 -15.92
C ASP A 217 11.82 11.81 -16.96
N GLU A 218 12.99 12.39 -16.73
CA GLU A 218 13.65 13.27 -17.71
C GLU A 218 13.87 12.56 -19.06
N ASP A 219 14.25 11.27 -19.03
CA ASP A 219 14.54 10.47 -20.22
C ASP A 219 13.27 10.11 -21.01
N LEU A 220 12.13 10.00 -20.32
CA LEU A 220 10.82 9.74 -20.95
C LEU A 220 10.38 10.89 -21.86
N THR A 221 10.89 12.11 -21.61
CA THR A 221 10.63 13.29 -22.44
C THR A 221 11.46 13.23 -23.72
N THR A 222 12.75 12.88 -23.62
CA THR A 222 13.67 12.82 -24.77
C THR A 222 13.33 11.73 -25.79
N ALA A 223 12.69 10.63 -25.34
CA ALA A 223 12.22 9.57 -26.23
C ALA A 223 11.03 9.99 -27.13
N ILE A 224 10.37 11.11 -26.83
CA ILE A 224 9.27 11.66 -27.64
C ILE A 224 9.84 12.45 -28.85
N ASP A 225 11.04 13.02 -28.73
CA ASP A 225 11.67 13.82 -29.79
C ASP A 225 12.46 12.97 -30.80
N ASP A 226 12.94 11.78 -30.42
CA ASP A 226 13.74 10.89 -31.27
C ASP A 226 13.00 9.58 -31.62
N ALA A 227 11.93 9.69 -32.40
CA ALA A 227 11.21 8.53 -32.97
C ALA A 227 12.05 7.63 -33.90
N ASN A 228 13.31 7.99 -34.19
CA ASN A 228 14.22 7.27 -35.09
C ASN A 228 15.33 6.48 -34.40
N THR A 229 15.42 6.48 -33.06
CA THR A 229 16.45 5.72 -32.33
C THR A 229 15.82 4.63 -31.47
N LEU A 230 15.10 3.71 -32.12
CA LEU A 230 14.79 2.38 -31.55
C LEU A 230 16.07 1.53 -31.55
N MET A 231 17.04 1.92 -30.73
CA MET A 231 18.12 1.04 -30.28
C MET A 231 18.03 0.97 -28.77
N ASP A 232 17.85 -0.25 -28.26
CA ASP A 232 17.86 -0.58 -26.85
C ASP A 232 18.99 0.16 -26.13
N PRO A 233 18.71 0.92 -25.05
CA PRO A 233 19.74 1.56 -24.24
C PRO A 233 20.42 0.54 -23.31
N ILE A 234 20.80 -0.64 -23.84
CA ILE A 234 21.48 -1.71 -23.09
C ILE A 234 23.00 -1.44 -23.01
N HIS A 235 23.53 -0.36 -23.63
CA HIS A 235 24.98 -0.17 -23.76
C HIS A 235 25.64 0.99 -23.01
N ASN A 236 25.01 1.63 -22.02
CA ASN A 236 25.71 2.56 -21.12
C ASN A 236 25.24 2.43 -19.64
N LEU A 237 25.21 1.21 -19.12
CA LEU A 237 24.61 0.91 -17.80
C LEU A 237 25.46 1.35 -16.59
N ASP A 238 26.74 1.69 -16.77
CA ASP A 238 27.67 1.81 -15.62
C ASP A 238 27.79 3.22 -15.02
N ASN A 239 27.19 4.26 -15.62
CA ASN A 239 27.34 5.65 -15.16
C ASN A 239 26.04 6.44 -14.92
N HIS A 240 24.87 5.87 -15.17
CA HIS A 240 23.60 6.55 -14.88
C HIS A 240 23.13 6.26 -13.45
N PRO A 241 22.76 7.29 -12.67
CA PRO A 241 22.25 7.10 -11.32
C PRO A 241 20.92 6.34 -11.38
N LEU A 242 20.66 5.48 -10.39
CA LEU A 242 19.43 4.68 -10.32
C LEU A 242 18.19 5.60 -10.40
N PRO A 243 17.23 5.31 -11.30
CA PRO A 243 15.97 6.06 -11.39
C PRO A 243 15.13 5.90 -10.12
N LEU A 244 14.41 6.95 -9.71
CA LEU A 244 13.53 6.88 -8.53
C LEU A 244 12.42 5.82 -8.69
N ILE A 245 11.91 5.63 -9.92
CA ILE A 245 10.87 4.65 -10.20
C ILE A 245 11.29 3.21 -9.85
N SER A 246 12.60 2.93 -9.77
CA SER A 246 13.12 1.61 -9.38
C SER A 246 12.67 1.19 -7.98
N GLY A 247 12.48 2.11 -7.03
CA GLY A 247 11.95 1.76 -5.71
C GLY A 247 10.48 1.32 -5.76
N PHE A 248 9.66 1.96 -6.59
CA PHE A 248 8.28 1.54 -6.83
C PHE A 248 8.23 0.17 -7.53
N VAL A 249 9.10 -0.07 -8.50
CA VAL A 249 9.24 -1.38 -9.18
C VAL A 249 9.69 -2.46 -8.19
N ALA A 250 10.62 -2.17 -7.29
CA ALA A 250 11.03 -3.09 -6.23
C ALA A 250 9.88 -3.44 -5.28
N LEU A 251 9.08 -2.44 -4.86
CA LEU A 251 7.88 -2.66 -4.05
C LEU A 251 6.85 -3.54 -4.78
N ILE A 252 6.64 -3.33 -6.08
CA ILE A 252 5.79 -4.18 -6.90
C ILE A 252 6.25 -5.64 -6.86
N LYS A 253 7.56 -5.90 -7.00
CA LYS A 253 8.13 -7.25 -6.93
C LYS A 253 7.89 -7.92 -5.57
N VAL A 254 7.95 -7.16 -4.47
CA VAL A 254 7.59 -7.64 -3.13
C VAL A 254 6.13 -8.10 -3.09
N PHE A 255 5.19 -7.29 -3.60
CA PHE A 255 3.78 -7.69 -3.69
C PHE A 255 3.53 -8.83 -4.68
N LEU A 256 4.32 -8.95 -5.74
CA LEU A 256 4.25 -10.08 -6.68
C LEU A 256 4.53 -11.43 -6.00
N CYS A 257 5.26 -11.44 -4.88
CA CYS A 257 5.55 -12.64 -4.11
C CYS A 257 4.30 -13.30 -3.51
N VAL A 258 3.20 -12.56 -3.33
CA VAL A 258 1.96 -13.04 -2.71
C VAL A 258 0.77 -13.21 -3.65
N VAL A 259 0.95 -12.95 -4.94
CA VAL A 259 -0.13 -12.98 -5.95
C VAL A 259 -0.83 -14.33 -6.02
N ASP A 260 -0.06 -15.42 -5.95
CA ASP A 260 -0.58 -16.79 -6.03
C ASP A 260 -1.45 -17.14 -4.83
N LEU A 261 -1.15 -16.54 -3.67
CA LEU A 261 -1.86 -16.77 -2.41
C LEU A 261 -3.25 -16.14 -2.41
N LEU A 262 -3.35 -14.94 -2.97
CA LEU A 262 -4.60 -14.20 -3.16
C LEU A 262 -5.55 -14.89 -4.15
N SER A 263 -5.11 -15.98 -4.79
CA SER A 263 -5.93 -16.75 -5.74
C SER A 263 -6.68 -17.90 -5.09
N ASN A 264 -6.11 -18.51 -4.04
CA ASN A 264 -6.59 -19.79 -3.52
C ASN A 264 -6.76 -19.83 -1.99
N GLY A 265 -6.51 -18.73 -1.26
CA GLY A 265 -6.22 -18.82 0.18
C GLY A 265 -6.69 -17.70 1.11
N PHE A 266 -7.39 -16.65 0.65
CA PHE A 266 -7.93 -15.61 1.54
C PHE A 266 -9.46 -15.65 1.60
N PRO A 267 -10.08 -15.51 2.79
CA PRO A 267 -11.52 -15.35 2.88
C PRO A 267 -11.94 -14.10 2.09
N GLY A 268 -13.04 -14.22 1.35
CA GLY A 268 -13.47 -13.18 0.41
C GLY A 268 -13.33 -13.58 -1.05
N SER A 269 -13.79 -14.80 -1.41
CA SER A 269 -14.34 -15.03 -2.75
C SER A 269 -15.17 -13.79 -3.13
N PRO A 270 -14.98 -13.20 -4.32
CA PRO A 270 -15.67 -11.96 -4.67
C PRO A 270 -17.17 -12.16 -4.38
N PRO A 271 -17.81 -11.26 -3.61
CA PRO A 271 -19.21 -11.43 -3.29
C PRO A 271 -20.00 -11.56 -4.59
N GLN A 272 -20.87 -12.56 -4.68
CA GLN A 272 -21.82 -12.74 -5.78
C GLN A 272 -22.69 -11.48 -6.02
N ALA A 273 -22.66 -10.49 -5.10
CA ALA A 273 -23.35 -9.21 -5.21
C ALA A 273 -22.92 -8.35 -6.43
N TYR A 274 -21.76 -8.58 -7.04
CA TYR A 274 -21.38 -7.90 -8.28
C TYR A 274 -22.05 -8.49 -9.54
N ALA A 275 -22.87 -9.54 -9.41
CA ALA A 275 -23.54 -10.23 -10.51
C ALA A 275 -24.94 -9.65 -10.84
N MET A 276 -25.15 -8.34 -10.74
CA MET A 276 -26.43 -7.75 -11.19
C MET A 276 -26.58 -7.74 -12.73
N THR A 277 -25.53 -8.02 -13.52
CA THR A 277 -25.63 -8.10 -15.00
C THR A 277 -24.66 -9.06 -15.71
N SER A 278 -23.97 -9.98 -15.02
CA SER A 278 -23.13 -10.99 -15.69
C SER A 278 -23.61 -12.39 -15.33
N GLY A 279 -24.11 -13.10 -16.35
CA GLY A 279 -24.66 -14.44 -16.22
C GLY A 279 -23.73 -15.41 -15.50
N SER A 280 -24.36 -16.37 -14.81
CA SER A 280 -23.76 -17.48 -14.07
C SER A 280 -22.54 -18.09 -14.77
N LEU A 281 -21.34 -17.66 -14.38
CA LEU A 281 -20.11 -18.42 -14.59
C LEU A 281 -19.60 -18.82 -13.21
N ARG A 282 -20.08 -19.98 -12.75
CA ARG A 282 -19.41 -20.74 -11.71
C ARG A 282 -17.97 -21.01 -12.16
N PRO A 283 -16.93 -20.87 -11.32
CA PRO A 283 -15.64 -21.47 -11.59
C PRO A 283 -15.80 -22.98 -11.43
N ALA A 284 -16.15 -23.67 -12.52
CA ALA A 284 -16.00 -25.11 -12.62
C ALA A 284 -14.57 -25.38 -13.06
N ILE A 285 -13.67 -25.58 -12.10
CA ILE A 285 -12.38 -26.22 -12.36
C ILE A 285 -12.33 -27.47 -11.48
N ASN A 286 -12.92 -28.55 -11.99
CA ASN A 286 -12.58 -29.91 -11.60
C ASN A 286 -12.28 -30.65 -12.90
N LEU A 287 -11.02 -30.97 -13.12
CA LEU A 287 -10.62 -31.95 -14.13
C LEU A 287 -10.04 -33.14 -13.37
N GLU A 288 -10.82 -34.22 -13.29
CA GLU A 288 -10.41 -35.60 -13.59
C GLU A 288 -11.47 -36.62 -13.10
N GLY A 289 -11.74 -37.63 -13.94
CA GLY A 289 -12.19 -38.95 -13.50
C GLY A 289 -13.68 -39.22 -13.46
N THR A 290 -14.15 -40.03 -14.40
CA THR A 290 -15.47 -40.67 -14.49
C THR A 290 -15.91 -41.41 -13.22
N ALA A 291 -17.09 -41.07 -12.66
CA ALA A 291 -18.10 -42.02 -12.15
C ALA A 291 -19.35 -41.25 -11.67
N SER A 292 -20.53 -41.72 -12.08
CA SER A 292 -21.83 -41.20 -11.61
C SER A 292 -22.01 -41.47 -10.11
N VAL A 293 -22.27 -40.45 -9.30
CA VAL A 293 -22.77 -40.65 -7.93
C VAL A 293 -23.89 -39.66 -7.60
N THR A 294 -24.97 -40.26 -7.14
CA THR A 294 -26.26 -39.74 -6.71
C THR A 294 -26.13 -38.73 -5.56
N TYR A 295 -26.95 -37.68 -5.61
CA TYR A 295 -27.09 -36.69 -4.53
C TYR A 295 -27.48 -37.36 -3.21
N THR A 296 -26.61 -37.23 -2.20
CA THR A 296 -27.00 -37.33 -0.79
C THR A 296 -26.71 -36.00 -0.11
N SER A 297 -27.76 -35.42 0.46
CA SER A 297 -27.70 -34.16 1.21
C SER A 297 -27.16 -34.44 2.61
N THR A 298 -25.90 -34.13 2.85
CA THR A 298 -25.29 -33.83 4.16
C THR A 298 -23.85 -33.40 3.91
N ASP A 299 -23.38 -32.40 4.66
CA ASP A 299 -22.08 -31.72 4.59
C ASP A 299 -21.98 -30.54 3.60
N SER A 300 -22.25 -29.34 4.14
CA SER A 300 -21.67 -28.11 3.62
C SER A 300 -20.16 -28.13 3.92
N PRO A 301 -19.26 -28.13 2.92
CA PRO A 301 -17.85 -27.89 3.20
C PRO A 301 -17.72 -26.42 3.59
N GLN A 302 -17.32 -26.15 4.83
CA GLN A 302 -16.83 -24.82 5.18
C GLN A 302 -15.61 -24.54 4.30
N PRO A 303 -15.48 -23.34 3.69
CA PRO A 303 -14.28 -22.99 2.95
C PRO A 303 -13.18 -22.62 3.94
N THR A 304 -12.55 -23.61 4.57
CA THR A 304 -11.28 -23.41 5.28
C THR A 304 -10.17 -23.45 4.24
N SER A 305 -9.97 -22.34 3.51
CA SER A 305 -8.78 -22.18 2.67
C SER A 305 -7.58 -21.90 3.57
N THR A 306 -7.13 -22.90 4.32
CA THR A 306 -5.89 -22.81 5.12
C THR A 306 -4.72 -22.82 4.15
N ILE A 307 -3.91 -21.76 4.21
CA ILE A 307 -2.67 -21.68 3.45
C ILE A 307 -1.73 -22.76 3.99
N SER A 308 -1.18 -23.59 3.10
CA SER A 308 -0.26 -24.65 3.51
C SER A 308 1.10 -24.10 3.94
N LEU A 309 1.76 -24.77 4.89
CA LEU A 309 3.12 -24.44 5.34
C LEU A 309 4.12 -24.36 4.17
N GLY A 310 3.97 -25.23 3.16
CA GLY A 310 4.80 -25.20 1.96
C GLY A 310 4.60 -23.96 1.10
N ALA A 311 3.39 -23.38 1.06
CA ALA A 311 3.15 -22.11 0.40
C ALA A 311 3.80 -20.94 1.16
N LEU A 312 3.72 -20.93 2.50
CA LEU A 312 4.39 -19.94 3.35
C LEU A 312 5.90 -19.90 3.10
N LEU A 313 6.58 -21.05 3.18
CA LEU A 313 8.04 -21.12 2.98
C LEU A 313 8.46 -20.67 1.58
N ARG A 314 7.64 -20.97 0.55
CA ARG A 314 7.89 -20.51 -0.82
C ARG A 314 7.82 -18.98 -0.91
N ILE A 315 6.85 -18.36 -0.25
CA ILE A 315 6.69 -16.91 -0.27
C ILE A 315 7.83 -16.23 0.48
N ILE A 316 8.17 -16.71 1.68
CA ILE A 316 9.31 -16.20 2.44
C ILE A 316 10.59 -16.26 1.59
N ARG A 317 10.84 -17.41 0.93
CA ARG A 317 12.01 -17.55 0.05
C ARG A 317 11.99 -16.57 -1.13
N ARG A 318 10.84 -16.34 -1.76
CA ARG A 318 10.69 -15.35 -2.85
C ARG A 318 10.93 -13.93 -2.37
N LEU A 319 10.42 -13.58 -1.18
CA LEU A 319 10.66 -12.27 -0.56
C LEU A 319 12.15 -12.08 -0.28
N HIS A 320 12.83 -13.05 0.33
CA HIS A 320 14.28 -12.98 0.56
C HIS A 320 15.06 -12.81 -0.74
N THR A 321 14.77 -13.62 -1.76
CA THR A 321 15.43 -13.51 -3.08
C THR A 321 15.20 -12.12 -3.69
N THR A 322 13.98 -11.59 -3.59
CA THR A 322 13.64 -10.26 -4.09
C THR A 322 14.41 -9.15 -3.37
N LEU A 323 14.61 -9.28 -2.04
CA LEU A 323 15.39 -8.33 -1.24
C LEU A 323 16.89 -8.43 -1.52
N GLU A 324 17.42 -9.63 -1.76
CA GLU A 324 18.83 -9.86 -2.13
C GLU A 324 19.18 -9.26 -3.50
N GLU A 325 18.24 -9.26 -4.44
CA GLU A 325 18.41 -8.67 -5.78
C GLU A 325 18.29 -7.14 -5.81
N LEU A 326 17.96 -6.49 -4.68
CA LEU A 326 17.81 -5.04 -4.65
C LEU A 326 19.13 -4.32 -4.98
N PRO A 327 19.08 -3.23 -5.76
CA PRO A 327 20.19 -2.28 -5.90
C PRO A 327 20.69 -1.79 -4.54
N LYS A 328 21.98 -1.45 -4.45
CA LYS A 328 22.63 -1.02 -3.21
C LYS A 328 21.93 0.17 -2.55
N GLU A 329 21.36 1.08 -3.34
CA GLU A 329 20.63 2.27 -2.89
C GLU A 329 19.29 1.95 -2.23
N LEU A 330 18.71 0.78 -2.51
CA LEU A 330 17.41 0.32 -1.96
C LEU A 330 17.55 -0.70 -0.82
N ARG A 331 18.80 -1.04 -0.46
CA ARG A 331 19.07 -1.90 0.70
C ARG A 331 19.09 -1.04 1.97
N ILE A 332 18.64 -1.61 3.09
CA ILE A 332 18.87 -0.99 4.39
C ILE A 332 20.37 -1.02 4.64
N SER A 333 21.00 0.15 4.64
CA SER A 333 22.39 0.26 5.07
C SER A 333 22.43 0.26 6.59
N THR A 334 23.33 -0.55 7.15
CA THR A 334 23.61 -0.67 8.59
C THR A 334 24.43 0.50 9.14
N LEU A 335 24.84 1.45 8.28
CA LEU A 335 25.51 2.68 8.68
C LEU A 335 24.50 3.66 9.27
N ASP A 336 24.86 4.24 10.41
CA ASP A 336 24.12 5.30 11.12
C ASP A 336 23.64 6.38 10.11
N PRO A 337 22.35 6.75 10.12
CA PRO A 337 21.82 7.83 9.29
C PRO A 337 22.63 9.13 9.35
N GLN A 338 23.26 9.45 10.49
CA GLN A 338 24.07 10.66 10.65
C GLN A 338 25.43 10.59 9.94
N LEU A 339 25.94 9.38 9.68
CA LEU A 339 27.22 9.14 9.02
C LEU A 339 27.07 8.94 7.50
N ARG A 340 25.83 8.84 6.99
CA ARG A 340 25.51 8.59 5.57
C ARG A 340 25.53 9.86 4.70
N ALA A 341 25.81 11.03 5.27
CA ALA A 341 25.82 12.29 4.54
C ALA A 341 26.76 12.21 3.31
N PRO A 342 26.28 12.45 2.09
CA PRO A 342 27.10 12.37 0.90
C PRO A 342 28.26 13.37 0.98
N LEU A 343 29.44 12.96 0.52
CA LEU A 343 30.63 13.82 0.37
C LEU A 343 30.37 15.02 -0.57
N SER A 344 29.28 14.98 -1.35
CA SER A 344 28.82 16.06 -2.22
C SER A 344 27.69 16.89 -1.57
N HIS A 345 27.96 18.17 -1.33
CA HIS A 345 27.05 19.11 -0.63
C HIS A 345 25.89 19.68 -1.49
N SER A 346 25.49 19.04 -2.60
CA SER A 346 24.36 19.56 -3.38
C SER A 346 23.02 19.18 -2.74
N ARG A 347 22.08 20.14 -2.68
CA ARG A 347 20.72 19.92 -2.17
C ARG A 347 20.02 18.77 -2.90
N GLU A 348 20.21 18.66 -4.21
CA GLU A 348 19.61 17.61 -5.05
C GLU A 348 20.10 16.21 -4.68
N SER A 349 21.40 16.05 -4.38
CA SER A 349 21.93 14.76 -3.92
C SER A 349 21.33 14.34 -2.59
N LEU A 350 21.19 15.28 -1.65
CA LEU A 350 20.58 15.02 -0.34
C LEU A 350 19.11 14.61 -0.47
N VAL A 351 18.32 15.34 -1.27
CA VAL A 351 16.93 14.98 -1.54
C VAL A 351 16.85 13.59 -2.15
N ARG A 352 17.68 13.28 -3.16
CA ARG A 352 17.70 11.97 -3.80
C ARG A 352 18.03 10.85 -2.80
N THR A 353 19.02 11.04 -1.92
CA THR A 353 19.33 10.06 -0.86
C THR A 353 18.12 9.83 0.05
N HIS A 354 17.46 10.89 0.50
CA HIS A 354 16.27 10.78 1.36
C HIS A 354 15.12 10.07 0.65
N GLN A 355 14.93 10.29 -0.65
CA GLN A 355 13.93 9.58 -1.44
C GLN A 355 14.20 8.07 -1.48
N PHE A 356 15.47 7.67 -1.67
CA PHE A 356 15.88 6.27 -1.61
C PHE A 356 15.72 5.66 -0.22
N ASP A 357 16.03 6.39 0.85
CA ASP A 357 15.80 5.93 2.22
C ASP A 357 14.29 5.70 2.46
N THR A 358 13.42 6.59 1.98
CA THR A 358 11.95 6.47 2.09
C THR A 358 11.43 5.23 1.37
N MET A 359 11.90 4.97 0.15
CA MET A 359 11.54 3.79 -0.62
C MET A 359 12.08 2.51 0.03
N SER A 360 13.32 2.52 0.52
CA SER A 360 13.92 1.38 1.22
C SER A 360 13.10 1.01 2.46
N ALA A 361 12.79 1.98 3.32
CA ALA A 361 11.94 1.74 4.48
C ALA A 361 10.59 1.11 4.10
N ASN A 362 9.95 1.61 3.03
CA ASN A 362 8.70 1.05 2.53
C ASN A 362 8.84 -0.42 2.12
N ILE A 363 9.85 -0.74 1.30
CA ILE A 363 10.08 -2.07 0.73
C ILE A 363 10.30 -3.09 1.85
N HIS A 364 11.23 -2.81 2.76
CA HIS A 364 11.63 -3.74 3.80
C HIS A 364 10.53 -3.94 4.86
N ILE A 365 9.90 -2.86 5.32
CA ILE A 365 8.80 -2.97 6.29
C ILE A 365 7.57 -3.63 5.65
N THR A 366 7.31 -3.40 4.37
CA THR A 366 6.25 -4.12 3.65
C THR A 366 6.56 -5.60 3.47
N SER A 367 7.82 -5.99 3.24
CA SER A 367 8.23 -7.40 3.23
C SER A 367 7.94 -8.08 4.58
N LEU A 368 8.37 -7.46 5.69
CA LEU A 368 8.12 -7.97 7.04
C LEU A 368 6.64 -8.05 7.38
N TYR A 369 5.88 -7.03 6.98
CA TYR A 369 4.44 -7.00 7.11
C TYR A 369 3.78 -8.20 6.42
N ILE A 370 4.13 -8.42 5.15
CA ILE A 370 3.63 -9.55 4.37
C ILE A 370 4.01 -10.88 5.04
N GLN A 371 5.25 -11.05 5.48
CA GLN A 371 5.69 -12.25 6.19
C GLN A 371 4.84 -12.49 7.45
N SER A 372 4.60 -11.44 8.25
CA SER A 372 3.76 -11.49 9.44
C SER A 372 2.32 -11.88 9.10
N THR A 373 1.71 -11.24 8.10
CA THR A 373 0.32 -11.52 7.71
C THR A 373 0.12 -12.96 7.25
N ILE A 374 1.06 -13.51 6.46
CA ILE A 374 0.95 -14.88 5.98
C ILE A 374 1.22 -15.88 7.10
N LEU A 375 2.17 -15.58 7.99
CA LEU A 375 2.41 -16.40 9.19
C LEU A 375 1.14 -16.52 10.03
N GLU A 376 0.43 -15.41 10.24
CA GLU A 376 -0.86 -15.39 10.95
C GLU A 376 -1.98 -16.13 10.21
N ALA A 377 -2.01 -16.06 8.87
CA ALA A 377 -2.98 -16.82 8.08
C ALA A 377 -2.71 -18.34 8.13
N CYS A 378 -1.46 -18.74 8.40
CA CYS A 378 -1.04 -20.14 8.53
C CYS A 378 -1.01 -20.65 9.99
N SER A 379 -1.29 -19.81 10.99
CA SER A 379 -1.08 -20.16 12.41
C SER A 379 -1.84 -21.42 12.84
N ASN A 380 -3.03 -21.65 12.28
CA ASN A 380 -3.83 -22.85 12.55
C ASN A 380 -3.15 -24.13 12.03
N ALA A 381 -2.43 -24.06 10.91
CA ALA A 381 -1.66 -25.17 10.36
C ALA A 381 -0.43 -25.50 11.23
N PHE A 382 0.11 -24.52 11.97
CA PHE A 382 1.15 -24.77 12.96
C PHE A 382 0.61 -25.45 14.23
N ILE A 383 -0.60 -25.11 14.67
CA ILE A 383 -1.16 -25.61 15.94
C ILE A 383 -1.72 -27.05 15.80
N ASN A 384 -2.22 -27.42 14.62
CA ASN A 384 -2.77 -28.76 14.35
C ASN A 384 -1.98 -29.49 13.24
N PRO A 385 -0.81 -30.08 13.54
CA PRO A 385 -0.02 -30.84 12.55
C PRO A 385 -0.64 -32.20 12.13
N GLN A 386 -1.83 -32.57 12.64
CA GLN A 386 -2.43 -33.90 12.40
C GLN A 386 -2.92 -34.13 10.96
N ASP A 387 -3.04 -33.11 10.12
CA ASP A 387 -3.30 -33.28 8.68
C ASP A 387 -2.08 -33.80 7.90
N ILE A 388 -0.91 -33.96 8.55
CA ILE A 388 0.34 -34.44 7.93
C ILE A 388 0.54 -35.95 8.13
N ALA A 389 -0.15 -36.58 9.09
CA ALA A 389 0.17 -37.92 9.58
C ALA A 389 -0.44 -39.09 8.77
N HIS A 390 -1.19 -38.86 7.69
CA HIS A 390 -1.77 -39.95 6.88
C HIS A 390 -0.83 -40.53 5.80
N GLY A 391 0.44 -40.10 5.74
CA GLY A 391 1.41 -40.56 4.73
C GLY A 391 2.63 -41.33 5.24
N ALA A 392 2.89 -41.40 6.55
CA ALA A 392 4.11 -42.01 7.09
C ALA A 392 3.82 -43.30 7.84
N SER A 393 4.35 -44.42 7.30
CA SER A 393 4.32 -45.74 7.93
C SER A 393 5.06 -45.74 9.27
N PRO A 394 4.52 -46.35 10.33
CA PRO A 394 5.11 -46.31 11.66
C PRO A 394 6.26 -47.33 11.75
N GLY A 395 7.50 -46.85 11.71
CA GLY A 395 8.66 -47.69 11.96
C GLY A 395 10.00 -46.98 11.82
N SER A 396 10.43 -46.26 12.85
CA SER A 396 11.78 -46.38 13.40
C SER A 396 12.00 -45.38 14.54
N ASP A 397 12.63 -45.89 15.60
CA ASP A 397 13.11 -45.13 16.74
C ASP A 397 14.10 -44.04 16.31
N THR A 398 13.91 -42.81 16.76
CA THR A 398 15.03 -41.87 16.93
C THR A 398 14.77 -41.00 18.16
N ARG A 399 15.54 -41.26 19.21
CA ARG A 399 15.70 -40.38 20.37
C ARG A 399 16.42 -39.08 19.95
N CYS A 400 16.06 -38.00 20.64
CA CYS A 400 16.82 -36.75 20.81
C CYS A 400 16.69 -35.67 19.73
N ILE A 401 15.56 -34.97 19.73
CA ILE A 401 15.47 -33.53 19.43
C ILE A 401 14.53 -32.94 20.48
N GLN A 402 14.94 -31.89 21.19
CA GLN A 402 13.99 -31.07 21.96
C GLN A 402 13.03 -30.44 20.95
N GLU A 403 11.93 -31.13 20.64
CA GLU A 403 10.86 -30.59 19.80
C GLU A 403 10.18 -29.47 20.58
N SER A 404 10.64 -28.24 20.36
CA SER A 404 9.93 -27.03 20.76
C SER A 404 8.47 -27.16 20.34
N THR A 405 7.52 -26.94 21.25
CA THR A 405 6.09 -27.02 20.91
C THR A 405 5.80 -26.15 19.68
N PRO A 406 4.86 -26.52 18.79
CA PRO A 406 4.57 -25.72 17.58
C PRO A 406 4.23 -24.25 17.89
N ARG A 407 3.67 -24.00 19.07
CA ARG A 407 3.43 -22.66 19.63
C ARG A 407 4.73 -21.88 19.90
N THR A 408 5.74 -22.56 20.46
CA THR A 408 7.07 -21.99 20.68
C THR A 408 7.74 -21.62 19.34
N GLN A 409 7.59 -22.47 18.31
CA GLN A 409 8.11 -22.18 16.97
C GLN A 409 7.41 -20.97 16.33
N LEU A 410 6.08 -20.91 16.40
CA LEU A 410 5.30 -19.76 15.91
C LEU A 410 5.73 -18.46 16.60
N TRP A 411 5.92 -18.48 17.92
CA TRP A 411 6.43 -17.34 18.67
C TRP A 411 7.85 -16.95 18.24
N MET A 412 8.76 -17.92 18.02
CA MET A 412 10.11 -17.64 17.53
C MET A 412 10.09 -16.92 16.16
N PHE A 413 9.20 -17.30 15.25
CA PHE A 413 9.02 -16.59 13.98
C PHE A 413 8.50 -15.16 14.19
N ARG A 414 7.46 -14.97 15.02
CA ARG A 414 6.92 -13.64 15.35
C ARG A 414 8.00 -12.74 15.97
N LYS A 415 8.79 -13.29 16.89
CA LYS A 415 9.93 -12.61 17.51
C LYS A 415 10.99 -12.22 16.47
N SER A 416 11.34 -13.12 15.55
CA SER A 416 12.31 -12.81 14.49
C SER A 416 11.85 -11.63 13.62
N ILE A 417 10.59 -11.64 13.21
CA ILE A 417 10.00 -10.55 12.42
C ILE A 417 9.99 -9.24 13.21
N ALA A 418 9.64 -9.30 14.50
CA ALA A 418 9.63 -8.11 15.36
C ALA A 418 11.03 -7.55 15.60
N ALA A 419 12.03 -8.41 15.80
CA ALA A 419 13.42 -8.00 15.97
C ALA A 419 13.96 -7.32 14.70
N GLU A 420 13.72 -7.92 13.52
CA GLU A 420 14.11 -7.34 12.24
C GLU A 420 13.38 -6.02 11.97
N LEU A 421 12.08 -5.94 12.25
CA LEU A 421 11.32 -4.69 12.13
C LEU A 421 11.92 -3.58 12.99
N LEU A 422 12.23 -3.89 14.26
CA LEU A 422 12.82 -2.91 15.17
C LEU A 422 14.20 -2.43 14.67
N GLU A 423 15.01 -3.34 14.12
CA GLU A 423 16.28 -2.99 13.50
C GLU A 423 16.08 -2.02 12.33
N VAL A 424 15.16 -2.33 11.40
CA VAL A 424 14.82 -1.44 10.28
C VAL A 424 14.37 -0.06 10.77
N LEU A 425 13.48 -0.02 11.77
CA LEU A 425 12.95 1.22 12.32
C LEU A 425 14.04 2.09 12.97
N ASN A 426 15.00 1.48 13.66
CA ASN A 426 16.13 2.19 14.27
C ASN A 426 17.08 2.81 13.23
N PHE A 427 17.19 2.22 12.04
CA PHE A 427 17.97 2.79 10.93
C PHE A 427 17.20 3.83 10.11
N CYS A 428 15.89 3.97 10.30
CA CYS A 428 15.09 4.95 9.57
C CYS A 428 15.02 6.27 10.34
N SER A 429 15.22 7.40 9.64
CA SER A 429 14.97 8.71 10.25
C SER A 429 13.48 8.95 10.48
N SER A 430 13.12 9.82 11.45
CA SER A 430 11.71 10.24 11.66
C SER A 430 11.09 10.76 10.37
N ARG A 431 11.84 11.55 9.59
CA ARG A 431 11.41 12.08 8.29
C ARG A 431 11.10 10.96 7.28
N THR A 432 11.93 9.91 7.24
CA THR A 432 11.75 8.74 6.36
C THR A 432 10.47 7.97 6.71
N LEU A 433 10.24 7.74 8.00
CA LEU A 433 9.05 7.04 8.49
C LEU A 433 7.78 7.87 8.28
N GLU A 434 7.86 9.19 8.50
CA GLU A 434 6.76 10.12 8.27
C GLU A 434 6.37 10.19 6.79
N ALA A 435 7.33 10.25 5.86
CA ALA A 435 7.04 10.29 4.43
C ALA A 435 6.23 9.07 3.93
N ASN A 436 6.35 7.93 4.61
CA ASN A 436 5.56 6.71 4.37
C ASN A 436 4.11 6.80 4.88
N GLY A 437 3.77 7.87 5.59
CA GLY A 437 2.43 8.17 6.07
C GLY A 437 1.83 7.11 6.99
N SER A 438 0.50 7.09 7.05
CA SER A 438 -0.26 6.17 7.93
C SER A 438 -0.06 4.69 7.57
N SER A 439 0.41 4.37 6.37
CA SER A 439 0.69 2.97 5.98
C SER A 439 1.76 2.34 6.87
N MET A 440 2.79 3.11 7.26
CA MET A 440 3.87 2.61 8.11
C MET A 440 3.38 2.30 9.53
N ILE A 441 2.60 3.22 10.09
CA ILE A 441 1.96 3.10 11.41
C ILE A 441 1.13 1.81 11.49
N VAL A 442 0.32 1.54 10.46
CA VAL A 442 -0.51 0.32 10.39
C VAL A 442 0.35 -0.94 10.40
N LYS A 443 1.39 -1.00 9.58
CA LYS A 443 2.27 -2.18 9.49
C LYS A 443 2.96 -2.48 10.83
N ILE A 444 3.48 -1.45 11.51
CA ILE A 444 4.11 -1.59 12.83
C ILE A 444 3.10 -2.11 13.87
N ARG A 445 1.88 -1.52 13.89
CA ARG A 445 0.81 -1.94 14.80
C ARG A 445 0.37 -3.38 14.55
N GLU A 446 0.17 -3.78 13.30
CA GLU A 446 -0.26 -5.13 12.95
C GLU A 446 0.79 -6.17 13.32
N ILE A 447 2.08 -5.91 13.05
CA ILE A 447 3.17 -6.80 13.47
C ILE A 447 3.25 -6.88 15.00
N GLY A 448 3.20 -5.73 15.69
CA GLY A 448 3.22 -5.67 17.15
C GLY A 448 2.06 -6.41 17.81
N ALA A 449 0.86 -6.36 17.21
CA ALA A 449 -0.32 -7.06 17.70
C ALA A 449 -0.17 -8.59 17.70
N THR A 450 0.68 -9.16 16.85
CA THR A 450 0.96 -10.61 16.85
C THR A 450 1.66 -11.09 18.13
N LEU A 451 2.37 -10.19 18.82
CA LEU A 451 3.09 -10.47 20.07
C LEU A 451 2.20 -10.43 21.32
N LEU A 452 0.96 -9.93 21.18
CA LEU A 452 -0.01 -9.80 22.27
C LEU A 452 -0.85 -11.08 22.51
N ASP A 453 -0.69 -12.11 21.68
CA ASP A 453 -1.35 -13.41 21.87
C ASP A 453 -0.70 -14.20 23.02
N SER A 454 -1.08 -13.86 24.25
CA SER A 454 -0.84 -14.67 25.45
C SER A 454 -2.18 -15.26 25.91
N ASP A 455 -2.32 -16.58 25.88
CA ASP A 455 -3.50 -17.28 26.41
C ASP A 455 -3.68 -16.93 27.90
N GLU A 456 -4.82 -16.36 28.27
CA GLU A 456 -5.20 -16.01 29.65
C GLU A 456 -5.31 -17.22 30.61
N ASN A 457 -5.01 -18.44 30.15
CA ASN A 457 -5.25 -19.69 30.90
C ASN A 457 -4.04 -20.27 31.65
N TYR A 458 -2.86 -19.65 31.60
CA TYR A 458 -1.73 -20.05 32.44
C TYR A 458 -1.42 -18.97 33.48
N LEU A 459 -2.21 -18.99 34.55
CA LEU A 459 -1.83 -18.35 35.81
C LEU A 459 -0.60 -19.08 36.37
N GLU A 460 0.44 -18.30 36.62
CA GLU A 460 1.67 -18.55 37.38
C GLU A 460 2.95 -18.64 36.54
N VAL A 461 3.76 -17.58 36.67
CA VAL A 461 5.05 -17.26 36.04
C VAL A 461 4.92 -16.67 34.63
N ALA A 462 5.08 -15.34 34.54
CA ALA A 462 5.34 -14.68 33.25
C ALA A 462 6.56 -15.37 32.62
N SER A 463 6.33 -16.11 31.53
CA SER A 463 7.43 -16.77 30.83
C SER A 463 8.39 -15.71 30.31
N GLU A 464 9.68 -16.01 30.20
CA GLU A 464 10.68 -15.10 29.61
C GLU A 464 10.22 -14.56 28.23
N GLN A 465 9.42 -15.35 27.51
CA GLN A 465 8.81 -15.00 26.23
C GLN A 465 7.79 -13.84 26.36
N GLU A 466 6.99 -13.81 27.42
CA GLU A 466 6.00 -12.76 27.66
C GLU A 466 6.67 -11.42 27.99
N GLU A 467 7.71 -11.45 28.83
CA GLU A 467 8.52 -10.27 29.16
C GLU A 467 9.22 -9.73 27.90
N GLU A 468 9.76 -10.61 27.05
CA GLU A 468 10.38 -10.20 25.79
C GLU A 468 9.36 -9.60 24.80
N SER A 469 8.18 -10.21 24.63
CA SER A 469 7.10 -9.65 23.83
C SER A 469 6.70 -8.25 24.32
N ARG A 470 6.58 -8.06 25.64
CA ARG A 470 6.28 -6.75 26.25
C ARG A 470 7.33 -5.70 25.90
N ARG A 471 8.62 -6.06 25.86
CA ARG A 471 9.71 -5.14 25.48
C ARG A 471 9.62 -4.68 24.03
N TYR A 472 9.34 -5.59 23.09
CA TYR A 472 9.15 -5.21 21.69
C TYR A 472 7.93 -4.31 21.51
N VAL A 473 6.78 -4.68 22.13
CA VAL A 473 5.56 -3.87 22.06
C VAL A 473 5.78 -2.48 22.66
N ALA A 474 6.50 -2.36 23.78
CA ALA A 474 6.83 -1.07 24.38
C ALA A 474 7.69 -0.19 23.46
N GLN A 475 8.69 -0.76 22.80
CA GLN A 475 9.54 -0.04 21.84
C GLN A 475 8.76 0.39 20.59
N PHE A 476 7.90 -0.48 20.06
CA PHE A 476 7.00 -0.09 18.97
C PHE A 476 6.03 1.01 19.39
N ALA A 477 5.48 0.96 20.60
CA ALA A 477 4.61 2.01 21.12
C ALA A 477 5.34 3.36 21.26
N ASP A 478 6.60 3.36 21.68
CA ASP A 478 7.43 4.57 21.75
C ASP A 478 7.67 5.18 20.36
N ILE A 479 8.08 4.36 19.38
CA ILE A 479 8.24 4.78 17.98
C ILE A 479 6.92 5.31 17.41
N LEU A 480 5.81 4.59 17.62
CA LEU A 480 4.49 4.99 17.16
C LEU A 480 4.03 6.29 17.80
N SER A 481 4.31 6.52 19.08
CA SER A 481 3.95 7.77 19.76
C SER A 481 4.63 9.00 19.13
N ASN A 482 5.83 8.82 18.61
CA ASN A 482 6.54 9.86 17.86
C ASN A 482 5.94 10.06 16.46
N LEU A 483 5.45 9.00 15.80
CA LEU A 483 4.84 9.08 14.47
C LEU A 483 3.38 9.57 14.50
N ASP A 484 2.64 9.26 15.56
CA ASP A 484 1.22 9.58 15.78
C ASP A 484 0.99 11.06 16.16
N TYR A 485 1.58 12.00 15.41
CA TYR A 485 1.29 13.44 15.54
C TYR A 485 -0.19 13.78 15.24
N VAL A 486 -0.96 12.82 14.72
CA VAL A 486 -2.40 12.93 14.41
C VAL A 486 -3.29 12.95 15.68
N GLY A 487 -2.72 12.81 16.88
CA GLY A 487 -3.48 12.55 18.12
C GLY A 487 -4.09 13.73 18.89
N SER A 488 -3.76 15.01 18.63
CA SER A 488 -4.26 16.10 19.49
C SER A 488 -5.63 16.69 19.09
N GLY A 489 -6.23 16.25 17.97
CA GLY A 489 -7.46 16.88 17.44
C GLY A 489 -8.56 15.94 16.95
N THR A 490 -8.37 14.62 17.02
CA THR A 490 -9.35 13.65 16.51
C THR A 490 -9.48 12.47 17.49
N GLN A 491 -10.42 12.60 18.43
CA GLN A 491 -10.92 11.52 19.30
C GLN A 491 -11.70 10.43 18.54
N TYR A 492 -11.58 10.37 17.22
CA TYR A 492 -12.10 9.29 16.40
C TYR A 492 -10.93 8.48 15.89
N MET A 493 -10.67 7.37 16.59
CA MET A 493 -9.96 6.22 16.05
C MET A 493 -10.41 6.01 14.59
N SER A 494 -9.47 6.16 13.66
CA SER A 494 -9.77 6.04 12.23
C SER A 494 -10.34 4.64 11.94
N PRO A 495 -11.50 4.51 11.27
CA PRO A 495 -12.08 3.21 10.90
C PRO A 495 -11.37 2.54 9.70
N PHE A 496 -10.05 2.71 9.55
CA PHE A 496 -9.23 1.56 9.13
C PHE A 496 -9.26 0.44 10.17
N ILE A 497 -9.60 0.84 11.40
CA ILE A 497 -9.59 0.10 12.64
C ILE A 497 -11.02 -0.32 12.98
N THR A 498 -11.47 -1.37 12.32
CA THR A 498 -12.09 -2.49 13.03
C THR A 498 -11.60 -3.74 12.32
N CYS A 499 -10.44 -4.26 12.73
CA CYS A 499 -10.28 -5.69 12.61
C CYS A 499 -11.39 -6.29 13.48
N ASN A 500 -12.25 -7.16 12.93
CA ASN A 500 -13.23 -7.90 13.74
C ASN A 500 -12.56 -8.87 14.74
N ARG A 501 -11.23 -8.81 14.94
CA ARG A 501 -10.54 -9.45 16.05
C ARG A 501 -10.57 -8.53 17.27
N VAL A 502 -11.67 -8.58 18.01
CA VAL A 502 -11.71 -8.10 19.40
C VAL A 502 -10.73 -8.95 20.21
N ARG A 503 -9.61 -8.38 20.66
CA ARG A 503 -8.74 -9.01 21.66
C ARG A 503 -8.90 -8.27 22.97
N ARG A 504 -9.35 -8.99 24.00
CA ARG A 504 -9.46 -8.46 25.36
C ARG A 504 -8.06 -8.36 25.94
N ILE A 505 -7.74 -7.23 26.57
CA ILE A 505 -6.50 -7.03 27.31
C ILE A 505 -6.89 -6.84 28.77
N SER A 506 -6.40 -7.70 29.67
CA SER A 506 -6.55 -7.51 31.12
C SER A 506 -5.25 -6.91 31.67
N ILE A 507 -5.31 -5.69 32.19
CA ILE A 507 -4.19 -5.05 32.90
C ILE A 507 -4.65 -4.79 34.32
N HIS A 508 -3.97 -5.37 35.31
CA HIS A 508 -4.26 -5.19 36.75
C HIS A 508 -5.73 -5.48 37.15
N GLY A 509 -6.34 -6.53 36.60
CA GLY A 509 -7.72 -6.91 36.91
C GLY A 509 -8.79 -5.98 36.33
N LYS A 510 -8.41 -5.03 35.47
CA LYS A 510 -9.34 -4.23 34.67
C LYS A 510 -9.30 -4.74 33.23
N ILE A 511 -10.48 -5.09 32.71
CA ILE A 511 -10.67 -5.47 31.31
C ILE A 511 -10.65 -4.19 30.48
N TYR A 512 -9.62 -4.05 29.65
CA TYR A 512 -9.54 -3.02 28.62
C TYR A 512 -10.00 -3.66 27.30
N GLN A 513 -11.12 -3.17 26.78
CA GLN A 513 -11.52 -3.44 25.40
C GLN A 513 -10.62 -2.58 24.50
N CYS A 514 -9.57 -3.17 23.96
CA CYS A 514 -8.87 -2.57 22.83
C CYS A 514 -9.65 -2.90 21.56
N HIS A 515 -10.20 -1.87 20.94
CA HIS A 515 -10.52 -1.93 19.52
C HIS A 515 -9.18 -1.78 18.78
N VAL A 516 -8.72 -2.86 18.13
CA VAL A 516 -7.47 -2.91 17.34
C VAL A 516 -7.76 -2.68 15.87
#